data_AF-A0A838FF90-F1
#
_entry.id   AF-A0A838FF90-F1
#
_cell.length_a   1.000
_cell.length_b   1.000
_cell.length_c   1.000
_cell.angle_alpha   90.00
_cell.angle_beta   90.00
_cell.angle_gamma   90.00
#
_symmetry.space_group_name_H-M   'P 1'
#
loop_
_entity.id
_entity.type
_entity.pdbx_description
1 polymer ?
#
loop_
_entity_poly.entity_id
_entity_poly.type
_entity_poly.pdbx_seq_one_letter_code
_entity_poly.pdbx_strand_id
1 'polypeptide(L)' 'MGQLFVAELLGTMILIILGDGVVGNVLLARSKGFDAGWMVVSTGWGLAVAVAVYAVGG' A
#
# COMPACT_ATOMS: atom_id res chain seq x y z
N MET A 1 -0.31 -18.28 -17.55
CA MET A 1 -1.35 -18.17 -16.51
C MET A 1 -0.79 -18.26 -15.09
N GLY A 2 -0.08 -19.32 -14.68
CA GLY A 2 0.41 -19.47 -13.30
C GLY A 2 1.31 -18.32 -12.80
N GLN A 3 2.35 -17.95 -13.56
CA GLN A 3 3.27 -16.87 -13.16
C GLN A 3 2.60 -15.48 -13.15
N LEU A 4 1.73 -15.19 -14.13
CA LEU A 4 0.98 -13.93 -14.20
C LEU A 4 0.07 -13.76 -12.99
N PHE A 5 -0.67 -14.82 -12.64
CA PHE A 5 -1.55 -14.81 -11.47
C PHE A 5 -0.77 -14.59 -10.16
N VAL A 6 0.39 -15.23 -10.00
CA VAL A 6 1.24 -15.03 -8.82
C VAL A 6 1.78 -13.59 -8.77
N ALA A 7 2.17 -13.02 -9.91
CA ALA A 7 2.60 -11.63 -9.99
C ALA A 7 1.46 -10.67 -9.57
N GLU A 8 0.26 -10.82 -10.11
CA GLU A 8 -0.91 -10.00 -9.76
C GLU A 8 -1.31 -10.15 -8.28
N LEU A 9 -1.29 -11.38 -7.76
CA LEU A 9 -1.58 -11.66 -6.37
C LEU A 9 -0.58 -10.97 -5.43
N LEU A 10 0.72 -11.12 -5.70
CA LEU A 10 1.77 -10.53 -4.89
C LEU A 10 1.79 -8.99 -5.01
N GLY A 11 1.61 -8.45 -6.21
CA GLY A 11 1.51 -7.01 -6.42
C GLY A 11 0.34 -6.40 -5.65
N THR A 12 -0.83 -7.04 -5.69
CA THR A 12 -2.02 -6.60 -4.95
C THR A 12 -1.82 -6.73 -3.44
N MET A 13 -1.20 -7.82 -2.98
CA MET A 13 -0.87 -8.01 -1.57
C MET A 13 0.03 -6.88 -1.04
N ILE A 14 1.08 -6.51 -1.80
CA ILE A 14 1.99 -5.42 -1.44
C ILE A 14 1.24 -4.08 -1.39
N LEU A 15 0.43 -3.79 -2.42
CA LEU A 15 -0.38 -2.58 -2.49
C LEU A 15 -1.29 -2.44 -1.26
N ILE A 16 -2.04 -3.50 -0.93
CA ILE A 16 -3.02 -3.48 0.17
C ILE A 16 -2.33 -3.38 1.53
N ILE A 17 -1.29 -4.19 1.79
CA ILE A 17 -0.58 -4.15 3.08
C ILE A 17 0.01 -2.76 3.34
N LEU A 18 0.63 -2.15 2.33
CA LEU A 18 1.24 -0.83 2.48
C LEU A 18 0.20 0.29 2.49
N GLY A 19 -0.78 0.27 1.58
CA GLY A 19 -1.83 1.28 1.47
C GLY A 19 -2.73 1.33 2.70
N ASP A 20 -3.30 0.18 3.10
CA ASP A 20 -4.14 0.09 4.29
C ASP A 20 -3.33 0.26 5.58
N GLY A 21 -2.04 -0.10 5.57
CA GLY A 21 -1.12 0.20 6.67
C GLY A 21 -0.99 1.70 6.94
N VAL A 22 -0.90 2.53 5.88
CA VAL A 22 -0.90 4.00 6.01
C VAL A 22 -2.25 4.49 6.54
N VAL A 23 -3.36 3.97 6.03
CA VAL A 23 -4.71 4.32 6.51
C VAL A 23 -4.84 3.99 8.00
N GLY A 24 -4.41 2.80 8.43
CA GLY A 24 -4.36 2.40 9.84
C GLY A 24 -3.49 3.34 10.67
N ASN A 25 -2.32 3.73 10.15
CA ASN A 25 -1.44 4.68 10.83
C ASN A 25 -2.02 6.11 10.92
N VAL A 26 -3.01 6.49 10.11
CA VAL A 26 -3.64 7.81 10.17
C VAL A 26 -4.94 7.79 10.98
N LEU A 27 -5.70 6.70 10.93
CA LEU A 27 -7.04 6.64 11.53
C LEU A 27 -7.08 5.99 12.92
N LEU A 28 -6.10 5.15 13.29
CA LEU A 28 -6.08 4.53 14.62
C LEU A 28 -5.59 5.52 15.68
N ALA A 29 -6.41 5.80 16.69
CA ALA A 29 -6.12 6.77 17.76
C ALA A 29 -4.83 6.54 18.56
N ARG A 30 -4.26 5.32 18.53
CA ARG A 30 -3.01 4.96 19.21
C ARG A 30 -1.83 4.72 18.25
N SER A 31 -1.95 5.18 17.01
CA SER A 31 -0.86 5.16 16.03
C SER A 31 -0.04 6.45 16.11
N LYS A 32 1.20 6.40 15.61
CA LYS A 32 2.09 7.58 15.63
C LYS A 32 1.75 8.61 14.56
N GLY A 33 0.95 8.24 13.56
CA GLY A 33 0.48 9.15 12.52
C GLY A 33 -0.98 9.58 12.68
N PHE A 34 -1.59 9.36 13.86
CA PHE A 34 -2.99 9.68 14.08
C PHE A 34 -3.28 11.15 13.71
N ASP A 35 -4.31 11.35 12.91
CA ASP A 35 -4.74 12.67 12.42
C ASP A 35 -3.70 13.40 11.54
N ALA A 36 -2.77 12.69 10.91
CA ALA A 36 -1.83 13.27 9.94
C ALA A 36 -2.49 13.72 8.61
N GLY A 37 -3.80 13.47 8.44
CA GLY A 37 -4.61 14.00 7.36
C GLY A 37 -4.51 13.26 6.03
N TRP A 38 -5.30 13.72 5.06
CA TRP A 38 -5.50 13.06 3.78
C TRP A 38 -4.26 13.03 2.86
N MET A 39 -3.39 14.05 2.96
CA MET A 39 -2.17 14.10 2.15
C MET A 39 -1.25 12.90 2.41
N VAL A 40 -1.10 12.51 3.69
CA VAL A 40 -0.29 11.33 4.06
C VAL A 40 -0.90 10.05 3.49
N VAL A 41 -2.22 9.91 3.51
CA VAL A 41 -2.91 8.76 2.92
C VAL A 41 -2.67 8.69 1.41
N SER A 42 -2.90 9.79 0.68
CA SER A 42 -2.75 9.83 -0.77
C SER A 42 -1.30 9.59 -1.23
N THR A 43 -0.33 10.21 -0.57
CA THR A 43 1.09 9.98 -0.88
C THR A 43 1.51 8.56 -0.51
N GLY A 44 1.06 8.04 0.62
CA GLY A 44 1.33 6.66 1.05
C GLY A 44 0.80 5.62 0.07
N TRP A 45 -0.43 5.79 -0.41
CA TRP A 45 -1.02 4.95 -1.45
C TRP A 45 -0.29 5.05 -2.80
N GLY A 46 0.08 6.26 -3.22
CA GLY A 46 0.87 6.46 -4.44
C GLY A 46 2.21 5.72 -4.41
N LEU A 47 2.91 5.75 -3.27
CA LEU A 47 4.14 4.99 -3.06
C LEU A 47 3.90 3.48 -2.99
N ALA A 48 2.80 3.03 -2.37
CA ALA A 48 2.43 1.61 -2.32
C ALA A 48 2.22 1.03 -3.72
N VAL A 49 1.55 1.76 -4.62
CA VAL A 49 1.39 1.39 -6.03
C VAL A 49 2.75 1.30 -6.72
N ALA A 50 3.63 2.31 -6.55
CA ALA A 50 4.96 2.28 -7.17
C ALA A 50 5.76 1.06 -6.73
N VAL A 51 5.78 0.74 -5.43
CA VAL A 51 6.47 -0.44 -4.90
C VAL A 51 5.88 -1.74 -5.46
N ALA A 52 4.55 -1.87 -5.51
CA ALA A 52 3.90 -3.03 -6.09
C ALA A 52 4.31 -3.25 -7.56
N VAL A 53 4.29 -2.19 -8.38
CA VAL A 53 4.69 -2.27 -9.80
C VAL A 53 6.15 -2.64 -9.96
N TYR A 54 7.07 -2.02 -9.20
CA TYR A 54 8.50 -2.36 -9.29
C TYR A 54 8.81 -3.77 -8.77
N ALA A 55 8.00 -4.31 -7.86
CA ALA A 55 8.21 -5.63 -7.28
C ALA A 55 7.80 -6.77 -8.23
N VAL A 56 6.75 -6.60 -9.04
CA VAL A 56 6.16 -7.69 -9.84
C VAL A 56 5.90 -7.36 -11.31
N GLY A 57 6.10 -6.13 -11.76
CA GLY A 57 5.77 -5.67 -13.12
C GLY A 57 6.78 -6.03 -14.21
N GLY A 58 7.78 -6.87 -13.88
CA GLY A 58 8.82 -7.35 -14.81
C GLY A 58 8.46 -8.66 -15.50
#